data_AF-A0A0W0S0R6-F1
#
_entry.id   AF-A0A0W0S0R6-F1
#
_cell.length_a   1.000
_cell.length_b   1.000
_cell.length_c   1.000
_cell.angle_alpha   90.00
_cell.angle_beta   90.00
_cell.angle_gamma   90.00
#
_symmetry.space_group_name_H-M   'P 1'
#
loop_
_entity.id
_entity.type
_entity.pdbx_description
1 polymer ?
#
loop_
_entity_poly.entity_id
_entity_poly.type
_entity_poly.pdbx_seq_one_letter_code
_entity_poly.pdbx_strand_id
1 'polypeptide(L)'
;MTKKFTDNQLANLYLKLGSRYKDLSEQTYPSLTQQQIYQQLLNEIYYELNSPLSNLYGLDYSEQYKVFTVLNTFFNSRPPFAALQPEVRPHFVFIVQNIDVHDRRWHGHRCYSSTNDVLFTWLLLDSLSHHRHHHHYNSGCFGSSNHHSHSSKDDQAKLFLLLVLLAALAVGIAFIAAYYLLRAGADSIERLIHDEGSLQAIISLSSAMGSALVSGFLATIFASTPLAMFALAAGITNPIGFVTLGVICLTVIGSAVGCFITNQIQNYIIKQGNLNALDPLDPHRYGLTEDEEIHLASRGFDPVKVKCAIVALHEQIGKDVSPRLHRIFSDSDGKQALLDTIRKLRRGETGYIIEIGTGTDKQTFDLRPFVVPQQQHSSGLYPDIRPNAAPTHGHPTTEYQGYPEIPPTYDSTNYGSNIPSAPTYF
;
A
#
# COMPACT_ATOMS: atom_id res chain seq x y z
N MET A 1 14.09 19.70 12.09
CA MET A 1 13.31 18.47 11.91
C MET A 1 14.21 17.46 11.23
N THR A 2 14.47 16.32 11.85
CA THR A 2 15.25 15.21 11.27
C THR A 2 14.39 14.47 10.24
N LYS A 3 15.02 14.03 9.15
CA LYS A 3 14.34 13.30 8.08
C LYS A 3 14.18 11.83 8.50
N LYS A 4 12.97 11.28 8.37
CA LYS A 4 12.63 9.90 8.75
C LYS A 4 12.66 8.97 7.53
N PHE A 5 13.19 7.75 7.70
CA PHE A 5 13.08 6.70 6.69
C PHE A 5 11.69 6.06 6.79
N THR A 6 10.86 6.30 5.78
CA THR A 6 9.44 5.90 5.76
C THR A 6 9.27 4.44 5.35
N ASP A 7 8.15 3.83 5.71
CA ASP A 7 7.84 2.45 5.32
C ASP A 7 7.71 2.28 3.81
N ASN A 8 7.21 3.32 3.13
CA ASN A 8 7.19 3.34 1.67
C ASN A 8 8.60 3.31 1.08
N GLN A 9 9.54 4.08 1.64
CA GLN A 9 10.94 4.07 1.21
C GLN A 9 11.60 2.71 1.50
N LEU A 10 11.26 2.07 2.62
CA LEU A 10 11.69 0.71 2.94
C LEU A 10 11.21 -0.29 1.89
N ALA A 11 9.91 -0.29 1.57
CA ALA A 11 9.33 -1.18 0.55
C ALA A 11 9.98 -0.97 -0.82
N ASN A 12 10.11 0.29 -1.24
CA ASN A 12 10.75 0.65 -2.50
C ASN A 12 12.21 0.22 -2.55
N LEU A 13 12.97 0.41 -1.47
CA LEU A 13 14.36 -0.02 -1.37
C LEU A 13 14.46 -1.54 -1.52
N TYR A 14 13.64 -2.30 -0.76
CA TYR A 14 13.63 -3.76 -0.81
C TYR A 14 13.34 -4.29 -2.23
N LEU A 15 12.29 -3.78 -2.88
CA LEU A 15 11.90 -4.22 -4.24
C LEU A 15 12.97 -3.85 -5.28
N LYS A 16 13.57 -2.67 -5.18
CA LYS A 16 14.64 -2.25 -6.10
C LYS A 16 15.92 -3.05 -5.90
N LEU A 17 16.28 -3.40 -4.66
CA LEU A 17 17.36 -4.36 -4.39
C LEU A 17 17.07 -5.71 -5.04
N GLY A 18 15.82 -6.19 -4.97
CA GLY A 18 15.34 -7.37 -5.67
C GLY A 18 15.59 -7.34 -7.17
N SER A 19 15.10 -6.29 -7.84
CA SER A 19 15.29 -6.10 -9.28
C SER A 19 16.76 -5.99 -9.65
N ARG A 20 17.53 -5.19 -8.90
CA ARG A 20 18.94 -4.94 -9.22
C ARG A 20 19.81 -6.16 -8.99
N TYR A 21 19.56 -6.92 -7.92
CA TYR A 21 20.21 -8.20 -7.69
C TYR A 21 19.96 -9.16 -8.86
N LYS A 22 18.71 -9.25 -9.33
CA LYS A 22 18.36 -10.10 -10.47
C LYS A 22 19.17 -9.71 -11.71
N ASP A 23 19.17 -8.42 -12.06
CA ASP A 23 19.95 -7.88 -13.20
C ASP A 23 21.44 -8.24 -13.09
N LEU A 24 22.05 -8.09 -11.90
CA LEU A 24 23.46 -8.39 -11.65
C LEU A 24 23.76 -9.90 -11.64
N SER A 25 22.81 -10.71 -11.17
CA SER A 25 22.96 -12.17 -11.10
C SER A 25 22.79 -12.85 -12.46
N GLU A 26 21.97 -12.26 -13.35
CA GLU A 26 21.74 -12.75 -14.71
C GLU A 26 22.79 -12.23 -15.70
N GLN A 27 23.58 -11.23 -15.31
CA GLN A 27 24.64 -10.65 -16.13
C GLN A 27 25.68 -11.71 -16.50
N THR A 28 25.75 -12.03 -17.79
CA THR A 28 26.62 -13.10 -18.30
C THR A 28 28.08 -12.67 -18.42
N TYR A 29 28.37 -11.37 -18.52
CA TYR A 29 29.75 -10.87 -18.58
C TYR A 29 29.90 -9.41 -18.06
N PRO A 30 30.87 -9.13 -17.16
CA PRO A 30 31.54 -10.11 -16.30
C PRO A 30 30.53 -10.78 -15.35
N SER A 31 30.67 -12.09 -15.13
CA SER A 31 29.86 -12.78 -14.12
C SER A 31 30.32 -12.35 -12.72
N LEU A 32 29.39 -11.86 -11.91
CA LEU A 32 29.68 -11.36 -10.57
C LEU A 32 29.45 -12.44 -9.52
N THR A 33 30.38 -12.55 -8.58
CA THR A 33 30.18 -13.40 -7.39
C THR A 33 29.17 -12.76 -6.44
N GLN A 34 28.53 -13.56 -5.58
CA GLN A 34 27.57 -13.04 -4.59
C GLN A 34 28.16 -11.94 -3.69
N GLN A 35 29.45 -12.04 -3.36
CA GLN A 35 30.16 -11.02 -2.60
C GLN A 35 30.36 -9.72 -3.41
N GLN A 36 30.66 -9.83 -4.71
CA GLN A 36 30.77 -8.65 -5.58
C GLN A 36 29.42 -7.97 -5.78
N ILE A 37 28.34 -8.74 -5.94
CA ILE A 37 26.97 -8.20 -6.02
C ILE A 37 26.62 -7.47 -4.72
N TYR A 38 26.92 -8.06 -3.55
CA TYR A 38 26.74 -7.39 -2.25
C TYR A 38 27.50 -6.07 -2.17
N GLN A 39 28.79 -6.06 -2.50
CA GLN A 39 29.61 -4.85 -2.46
C GLN A 39 29.11 -3.78 -3.43
N GLN A 40 28.64 -4.17 -4.61
CA GLN A 40 28.07 -3.25 -5.59
C GLN A 40 26.78 -2.61 -5.07
N LEU A 41 25.83 -3.38 -4.56
CA LEU A 41 24.58 -2.86 -3.99
C LEU A 41 24.83 -2.01 -2.73
N LEU A 42 25.80 -2.41 -1.91
CA LEU A 42 26.24 -1.64 -0.76
C LEU A 42 26.73 -0.26 -1.21
N ASN A 43 27.63 -0.19 -2.19
CA ASN A 43 28.14 1.06 -2.75
C ASN A 43 27.04 1.94 -3.37
N GLU A 44 26.04 1.34 -4.04
CA GLU A 44 24.88 2.06 -4.56
C GLU A 44 24.07 2.72 -3.43
N ILE A 45 23.81 2.00 -2.32
CA ILE A 45 23.13 2.57 -1.14
C ILE A 45 23.95 3.67 -0.50
N TYR A 46 25.27 3.48 -0.38
CA TYR A 46 26.18 4.50 0.13
C TYR A 46 26.10 5.79 -0.69
N TYR A 47 26.10 5.66 -2.02
CA TYR A 47 25.95 6.80 -2.90
C TYR A 47 24.61 7.51 -2.69
N GLU A 48 23.52 6.76 -2.58
CA GLU A 48 22.18 7.32 -2.33
C GLU A 48 22.11 8.04 -0.97
N LEU A 49 22.72 7.51 0.09
CA LEU A 49 22.78 8.16 1.40
C LEU A 49 23.55 9.49 1.39
N ASN A 50 24.54 9.63 0.49
CA ASN A 50 25.41 10.81 0.41
C ASN A 50 25.04 11.78 -0.73
N SER A 51 24.15 11.41 -1.64
CA SER A 51 23.77 12.21 -2.81
C SER A 51 22.62 13.16 -2.49
N PRO A 52 22.78 14.50 -2.61
CA PRO A 52 21.72 15.47 -2.33
C PRO A 52 20.43 15.28 -3.15
N LEU A 53 20.50 14.57 -4.28
CA LEU A 53 19.37 14.26 -5.15
C LEU A 53 18.55 13.05 -4.65
N SER A 54 19.05 12.31 -3.67
CA SER A 54 18.40 11.12 -3.14
C SER A 54 17.36 11.44 -2.07
N ASN A 55 16.29 10.63 -2.06
CA ASN A 55 15.34 10.62 -0.95
C ASN A 55 15.94 10.07 0.35
N LEU A 56 17.11 9.42 0.31
CA LEU A 56 17.82 8.91 1.49
C LEU A 56 18.86 9.91 2.04
N TYR A 57 19.11 11.02 1.36
CA TYR A 57 20.06 12.04 1.80
C TYR A 57 19.62 12.73 3.08
N GLY A 58 20.56 12.94 4.01
CA GLY A 58 20.33 13.67 5.25
C GLY A 58 19.52 12.91 6.30
N LEU A 59 19.40 11.59 6.18
CA LEU A 59 18.88 10.73 7.25
C LEU A 59 19.84 10.76 8.45
N ASP A 60 19.30 10.70 9.67
CA ASP A 60 20.12 10.56 10.87
C ASP A 60 20.72 9.15 11.00
N TYR A 61 21.68 8.96 11.91
CA TYR A 61 22.35 7.67 12.09
C TYR A 61 21.38 6.51 12.41
N SER A 62 20.30 6.78 13.15
CA SER A 62 19.32 5.75 13.52
C SER A 62 18.45 5.31 12.33
N GLU A 63 18.12 6.23 11.44
CA GLU A 63 17.37 5.97 10.22
C GLU A 63 18.26 5.34 9.14
N GLN A 64 19.53 5.73 9.06
CA GLN A 64 20.53 5.07 8.20
C GLN A 64 20.73 3.61 8.59
N TYR A 65 20.75 3.31 9.89
CA TYR A 65 20.83 1.93 10.38
C TYR A 65 19.69 1.06 9.83
N LYS A 66 18.46 1.60 9.72
CA LYS A 66 17.33 0.88 9.13
C LYS A 66 17.57 0.56 7.65
N VAL A 67 18.13 1.50 6.87
CA VAL A 67 18.48 1.29 5.46
C VAL A 67 19.44 0.11 5.30
N PHE A 68 20.48 0.05 6.12
CA PHE A 68 21.43 -1.08 6.12
C PHE A 68 20.80 -2.37 6.61
N THR A 69 19.91 -2.31 7.62
CA THR A 69 19.15 -3.48 8.06
C THR A 69 18.30 -4.06 6.92
N VAL A 70 17.69 -3.23 6.07
CA VAL A 70 16.96 -3.69 4.87
C VAL A 70 17.90 -4.43 3.91
N LEU A 71 19.05 -3.84 3.57
CA LEU A 71 20.05 -4.47 2.70
C LEU A 71 20.52 -5.82 3.24
N ASN A 72 20.93 -5.85 4.50
CA ASN A 72 21.47 -7.04 5.14
C ASN A 72 20.39 -8.13 5.26
N THR A 73 19.14 -7.74 5.53
CA THR A 73 18.00 -8.67 5.56
C THR A 73 17.71 -9.26 4.20
N PHE A 74 17.73 -8.45 3.14
CA PHE A 74 17.54 -8.91 1.76
C PHE A 74 18.59 -9.95 1.34
N PHE A 75 19.86 -9.73 1.68
CA PHE A 75 20.90 -10.69 1.36
C PHE A 75 20.83 -11.94 2.23
N ASN A 76 20.60 -11.77 3.53
CA ASN A 76 20.47 -12.91 4.45
C ASN A 76 19.26 -13.80 4.11
N SER A 77 18.24 -13.27 3.45
CA SER A 77 17.07 -14.04 3.06
C SER A 77 17.27 -14.91 1.81
N ARG A 78 18.34 -14.70 1.03
CA ARG A 78 18.55 -15.43 -0.23
C ARG A 78 19.40 -16.70 -0.05
N PRO A 79 19.00 -17.86 -0.62
CA PRO A 79 19.73 -19.11 -0.49
C PRO A 79 21.20 -19.06 -0.96
N PRO A 80 21.54 -18.45 -2.11
CA PRO A 80 22.93 -18.40 -2.57
C PRO A 80 23.88 -17.65 -1.62
N PHE A 81 23.36 -16.64 -0.91
CA PHE A 81 24.15 -15.86 0.04
C PHE A 81 24.16 -16.51 1.43
N ALA A 82 23.04 -17.07 1.86
CA ALA A 82 22.94 -17.86 3.10
C ALA A 82 23.82 -19.12 3.07
N ALA A 83 24.06 -19.68 1.87
CA ALA A 83 24.94 -20.83 1.67
C ALA A 83 26.45 -20.50 1.70
N LEU A 84 26.83 -19.22 1.70
CA LEU A 84 28.24 -18.84 1.83
C LEU A 84 28.80 -19.31 3.19
N GLN A 85 30.05 -19.76 3.21
CA GLN A 85 30.73 -20.11 4.45
C GLN A 85 30.81 -18.88 5.37
N PRO A 86 30.67 -19.03 6.70
CA PRO A 86 30.69 -17.90 7.63
C PRO A 86 31.92 -16.99 7.49
N GLU A 87 33.06 -17.56 7.13
CA GLU A 87 34.34 -16.86 6.91
C GLU A 87 34.35 -15.99 5.65
N VAL A 88 33.52 -16.32 4.66
CA VAL A 88 33.44 -15.64 3.35
C VAL A 88 32.22 -14.73 3.27
N ARG A 89 31.28 -14.85 4.22
CA ARG A 89 30.15 -13.92 4.32
C ARG A 89 30.71 -12.52 4.61
N PRO A 90 30.36 -11.51 3.80
CA PRO A 90 30.76 -10.16 4.13
C PRO A 90 30.18 -9.80 5.50
N HIS A 91 31.00 -9.19 6.35
CA HIS A 91 30.54 -8.67 7.63
C HIS A 91 29.45 -7.64 7.33
N PHE A 92 28.25 -7.87 7.86
CA PHE A 92 27.14 -6.95 7.65
C PHE A 92 27.53 -5.56 8.15
N VAL A 93 27.34 -4.59 7.28
CA VAL A 93 27.69 -3.20 7.56
C VAL A 93 26.44 -2.51 8.09
N PHE A 94 26.58 -1.81 9.21
CA PHE A 94 25.47 -1.13 9.90
C PHE A 94 25.70 0.38 10.07
N ILE A 95 26.86 0.87 9.65
CA ILE A 95 27.29 2.27 9.81
C ILE A 95 27.95 2.70 8.50
N VAL A 96 27.76 3.96 8.14
CA VAL A 96 28.40 4.55 6.97
C VAL A 96 29.92 4.54 7.14
N GLN A 97 30.62 3.78 6.31
CA GLN A 97 32.07 3.89 6.12
C GLN A 97 32.38 4.99 5.09
N ASN A 98 33.44 5.77 5.33
CA ASN A 98 33.95 6.72 4.35
C ASN A 98 34.56 5.95 3.18
N ILE A 99 33.76 5.72 2.14
CA ILE A 99 34.22 5.15 0.87
C ILE A 99 34.48 6.30 -0.08
N ASP A 100 35.70 6.38 -0.60
CA ASP A 100 36.08 7.38 -1.56
C ASP A 100 35.51 7.02 -2.94
N VAL A 101 34.35 7.58 -3.31
CA VAL A 101 33.65 7.24 -4.55
C VAL A 101 34.34 7.91 -5.73
N HIS A 102 35.28 7.21 -6.35
CA HIS A 102 36.13 7.73 -7.42
C HIS A 102 35.54 7.66 -8.84
N ASP A 103 34.32 7.14 -9.04
CA ASP A 103 33.80 6.90 -10.39
C ASP A 103 32.58 7.76 -10.74
N ARG A 104 32.63 8.43 -11.89
CA ARG A 104 31.52 9.25 -12.44
C ARG A 104 30.48 8.41 -13.19
N ARG A 105 30.69 7.09 -13.31
CA ARG A 105 29.82 6.17 -14.05
C ARG A 105 28.47 5.86 -13.37
N TRP A 106 28.29 6.23 -12.11
CA TRP A 106 27.06 5.94 -11.35
C TRP A 106 25.87 6.85 -11.71
N HIS A 107 26.08 7.89 -12.52
CA HIS A 107 25.02 8.79 -12.98
C HIS A 107 24.01 8.18 -13.97
N GLY A 108 24.25 6.96 -14.46
CA GLY A 108 23.44 6.32 -15.50
C GLY A 108 22.35 5.37 -15.02
N HIS A 109 22.28 5.05 -13.73
CA HIS A 109 21.41 3.98 -13.24
C HIS A 109 20.31 4.49 -12.32
N ARG A 110 19.08 4.13 -12.70
CA ARG A 110 17.77 4.46 -12.11
C ARG A 110 17.86 4.70 -10.60
N CYS A 111 17.67 5.95 -10.19
CA CYS A 111 17.65 6.33 -8.79
C CYS A 111 16.68 5.44 -7.98
N TYR A 112 17.06 5.11 -6.76
CA TYR A 112 16.19 4.39 -5.82
C TYR A 112 14.98 5.24 -5.36
N SER A 113 14.94 6.51 -5.76
CA SER A 113 13.80 7.42 -5.72
C SER A 113 13.03 7.42 -7.05
N SER A 114 11.77 6.94 -7.06
CA SER A 114 10.82 7.35 -8.10
C SER A 114 9.84 8.34 -7.48
N THR A 115 10.04 9.62 -7.75
CA THR A 115 9.06 10.67 -7.47
C THR A 115 7.85 10.48 -8.38
N ASN A 116 6.79 9.89 -7.83
CA ASN A 116 5.38 10.15 -8.13
C ASN A 116 4.99 10.40 -9.62
N ASP A 117 4.38 9.40 -10.25
CA ASP A 117 3.63 9.52 -11.50
C ASP A 117 2.21 10.12 -11.29
N VAL A 118 2.15 11.22 -10.55
CA VAL A 118 0.93 12.04 -10.43
C VAL A 118 0.57 12.63 -11.80
N LEU A 119 1.58 12.95 -12.62
CA LEU A 119 1.40 13.40 -14.00
C LEU A 119 0.79 12.32 -14.90
N PHE A 120 1.18 11.05 -14.76
CA PHE A 120 0.60 9.95 -15.53
C PHE A 120 -0.84 9.65 -15.10
N THR A 121 -1.13 9.69 -13.80
CA THR A 121 -2.49 9.51 -13.26
C THR A 121 -3.42 10.66 -13.66
N TRP A 122 -2.90 11.90 -13.70
CA TRP A 122 -3.64 13.08 -14.15
C TRP A 122 -3.86 13.06 -15.67
N LEU A 123 -2.87 12.67 -16.48
CA LEU A 123 -3.01 12.51 -17.94
C LEU A 123 -3.99 11.39 -18.33
N LEU A 124 -4.06 10.30 -17.55
CA LEU A 124 -5.04 9.23 -17.77
C LEU A 124 -6.47 9.69 -17.45
N LEU A 125 -6.64 10.49 -16.39
CA LEU A 125 -7.93 11.08 -16.01
C LEU A 125 -8.38 12.21 -16.97
N ASP A 126 -7.43 12.98 -17.50
CA ASP A 126 -7.65 14.04 -18.51
C ASP A 126 -8.08 13.43 -19.86
N SER A 127 -7.49 12.28 -20.25
CA SER A 127 -7.88 11.56 -21.47
C SER A 127 -9.27 10.92 -21.39
N LEU A 128 -9.75 10.58 -20.18
CA LEU A 128 -11.08 10.01 -19.96
C LEU A 128 -12.18 11.08 -19.81
N SER A 129 -11.82 12.33 -19.52
CA SER A 129 -12.77 13.43 -19.26
C SER A 129 -13.04 14.33 -20.48
N HIS A 130 -12.24 14.26 -21.55
CA HIS A 130 -12.33 15.16 -22.70
C HIS A 130 -13.09 14.64 -23.94
N HIS A 131 -13.99 13.65 -23.81
CA HIS A 131 -14.80 13.17 -24.96
C HIS A 131 -16.30 13.40 -24.80
N ARG A 132 -16.71 14.64 -24.54
CA ARG A 132 -18.03 15.15 -24.97
C ARG A 132 -17.95 16.62 -25.34
N HIS A 133 -18.03 16.89 -26.65
CA HIS A 133 -19.06 17.70 -27.31
C HIS A 133 -18.51 18.38 -28.56
N HIS A 134 -18.99 17.96 -29.72
CA HIS A 134 -19.34 18.92 -30.77
C HIS A 134 -20.66 18.52 -31.41
N HIS A 135 -21.66 19.33 -31.12
CA HIS A 135 -22.85 19.48 -31.95
C HIS A 135 -22.43 20.00 -33.32
N HIS A 136 -22.93 19.37 -34.38
CA HIS A 136 -23.30 20.12 -35.57
C HIS A 136 -24.73 19.82 -35.94
N TYR A 137 -25.51 20.90 -35.93
CA TYR A 137 -26.78 21.04 -36.59
C TYR A 137 -26.70 20.55 -38.03
N ASN A 138 -27.68 19.76 -38.46
CA ASN A 138 -28.13 19.90 -39.83
C ASN A 138 -29.65 19.79 -39.92
N SER A 139 -30.23 20.86 -40.41
CA SER A 139 -31.61 21.03 -40.79
C SER A 139 -31.97 20.05 -41.90
N GLY A 140 -33.07 19.32 -41.73
CA GLY A 140 -33.75 18.58 -42.79
C GLY A 140 -35.24 18.82 -42.65
N CYS A 141 -35.76 19.75 -43.45
CA CYS A 141 -37.19 19.93 -43.67
C CYS A 141 -37.80 18.71 -44.39
N PHE A 142 -39.14 18.67 -44.37
CA PHE A 142 -40.09 17.84 -45.14
C PHE A 142 -40.61 16.57 -44.48
N GLY A 143 -41.94 16.52 -44.34
CA GLY A 143 -42.68 15.28 -44.13
C GLY A 143 -43.99 15.41 -43.37
N SER A 144 -44.91 16.28 -43.80
CA SER A 144 -46.32 16.15 -43.41
C SER A 144 -46.91 14.90 -44.07
N SER A 145 -47.36 13.93 -43.29
CA SER A 145 -48.41 13.02 -43.72
C SER A 145 -49.27 12.59 -42.53
N ASN A 146 -50.49 13.13 -42.51
CA ASN A 146 -51.61 12.57 -41.78
C ASN A 146 -51.87 11.15 -42.30
N HIS A 147 -51.81 10.14 -41.44
CA HIS A 147 -52.56 8.91 -41.67
C HIS A 147 -53.23 8.42 -40.38
N HIS A 148 -54.55 8.31 -40.46
CA HIS A 148 -55.45 7.77 -39.48
C HIS A 148 -55.23 6.26 -39.26
N SER A 149 -55.30 5.87 -37.98
CA SER A 149 -56.17 4.83 -37.42
C SER A 149 -56.24 3.45 -38.11
N HIS A 150 -55.66 2.42 -37.46
CA HIS A 150 -56.35 1.29 -36.80
C HIS A 150 -55.44 0.05 -36.67
N SER A 151 -55.02 -0.29 -35.44
CA SER A 151 -54.89 -1.68 -34.93
C SER A 151 -54.50 -1.59 -33.45
N SER A 152 -55.49 -1.46 -32.57
CA SER A 152 -55.30 -1.23 -31.14
C SER A 152 -54.77 -2.45 -30.36
N LYS A 153 -54.27 -3.49 -31.05
CA LYS A 153 -53.72 -4.71 -30.42
C LYS A 153 -52.20 -4.81 -30.57
N ASP A 154 -51.61 -4.29 -31.65
CA ASP A 154 -50.16 -4.43 -31.90
C ASP A 154 -49.32 -3.50 -31.01
N ASP A 155 -49.83 -2.32 -30.69
CA ASP A 155 -49.08 -1.35 -29.87
C ASP A 155 -49.05 -1.74 -28.39
N GLN A 156 -50.11 -2.38 -27.88
CA GLN A 156 -50.12 -2.97 -26.54
C GLN A 156 -49.12 -4.13 -26.44
N ALA A 157 -49.04 -4.98 -27.48
CA ALA A 157 -48.06 -6.06 -27.53
C ALA A 157 -46.61 -5.52 -27.58
N LYS A 158 -46.36 -4.44 -28.32
CA LYS A 158 -45.03 -3.77 -28.34
C LYS A 158 -44.67 -3.15 -26.99
N LEU A 159 -45.61 -2.48 -26.33
CA LEU A 159 -45.40 -1.90 -25.00
C LEU A 159 -45.17 -2.97 -23.94
N PHE A 160 -45.89 -4.09 -24.01
CA PHE A 160 -45.66 -5.25 -23.16
C PHE A 160 -44.28 -5.85 -23.40
N LEU A 161 -43.87 -6.04 -24.66
CA LEU A 161 -42.54 -6.54 -25.00
C LEU A 161 -41.43 -5.60 -24.51
N LEU A 162 -41.62 -4.28 -24.67
CA LEU A 162 -40.72 -3.26 -24.13
C LEU A 162 -40.62 -3.33 -22.60
N LEU A 163 -41.75 -3.48 -21.91
CA LEU A 163 -41.81 -3.61 -20.45
C LEU A 163 -41.06 -4.86 -19.98
N VAL A 164 -41.26 -6.00 -20.65
CA VAL A 164 -40.56 -7.25 -20.36
C VAL A 164 -39.05 -7.10 -20.59
N LEU A 165 -38.65 -6.46 -21.68
CA LEU A 165 -37.23 -6.20 -21.99
C LEU A 165 -36.58 -5.30 -20.92
N LEU A 166 -37.25 -4.21 -20.53
CA LEU A 166 -36.78 -3.31 -19.47
C LEU A 166 -36.69 -4.02 -18.12
N ALA A 167 -37.68 -4.84 -17.78
CA ALA A 167 -37.65 -5.63 -16.56
C ALA A 167 -36.50 -6.65 -16.57
N ALA A 168 -36.29 -7.35 -17.68
CA ALA A 168 -35.17 -8.29 -17.83
C ALA A 168 -33.82 -7.59 -17.68
N LEU A 169 -33.66 -6.41 -18.29
CA LEU A 169 -32.45 -5.61 -18.18
C LEU A 169 -32.24 -5.10 -16.74
N ALA A 170 -33.28 -4.57 -16.10
CA ALA A 170 -33.21 -4.10 -14.72
C ALA A 170 -32.84 -5.23 -13.75
N VAL A 171 -33.42 -6.43 -13.94
CA VAL A 171 -33.08 -7.62 -13.16
C VAL A 171 -31.63 -8.03 -13.41
N GLY A 172 -31.17 -8.06 -14.67
CA GLY A 172 -29.78 -8.36 -15.01
C GLY A 172 -28.78 -7.42 -14.34
N ILE A 173 -29.03 -6.11 -14.39
CA ILE A 173 -28.19 -5.11 -13.71
C ILE A 173 -28.27 -5.26 -12.20
N ALA A 174 -29.46 -5.52 -11.64
CA ALA A 174 -29.63 -5.75 -10.21
C ALA A 174 -28.85 -6.98 -9.72
N PHE A 175 -28.77 -8.06 -10.51
CA PHE A 175 -27.92 -9.21 -10.19
C PHE A 175 -26.43 -8.86 -10.17
N ILE A 176 -25.95 -8.09 -11.16
CA ILE A 176 -24.55 -7.61 -11.18
C ILE A 176 -24.27 -6.71 -9.97
N ALA A 177 -25.20 -5.81 -9.65
CA ALA A 177 -25.13 -4.93 -8.50
C ALA A 177 -25.14 -5.70 -7.17
N ALA A 178 -26.00 -6.71 -7.04
CA ALA A 178 -26.05 -7.58 -5.87
C ALA A 178 -24.73 -8.37 -5.70
N TYR A 179 -24.19 -8.90 -6.79
CA TYR A 179 -22.88 -9.56 -6.77
C TYR A 179 -21.76 -8.60 -6.32
N TYR A 180 -21.76 -7.36 -6.83
CA TYR A 180 -20.84 -6.32 -6.39
C TYR A 180 -20.98 -6.02 -4.89
N LEU A 181 -22.20 -5.87 -4.38
CA LEU A 181 -22.46 -5.61 -2.97
C LEU A 181 -22.04 -6.78 -2.07
N LEU A 182 -22.30 -8.03 -2.49
CA LEU A 182 -21.84 -9.21 -1.77
C LEU A 182 -20.31 -9.26 -1.73
N ARG A 183 -19.65 -8.96 -2.84
CA ARG A 183 -18.18 -8.87 -2.93
C ARG A 183 -17.64 -7.81 -1.97
N ALA A 184 -18.13 -6.58 -2.05
CA ALA A 184 -17.70 -5.48 -1.20
C ALA A 184 -18.01 -5.74 0.29
N GLY A 185 -19.16 -6.36 0.58
CA GLY A 185 -19.57 -6.74 1.92
C GLY A 185 -18.65 -7.82 2.52
N ALA A 186 -18.32 -8.85 1.75
CA ALA A 186 -17.39 -9.90 2.21
C ALA A 186 -15.99 -9.35 2.50
N ASP A 187 -15.48 -8.45 1.66
CA ASP A 187 -14.19 -7.77 1.87
C ASP A 187 -14.23 -6.89 3.14
N SER A 188 -15.33 -6.14 3.34
CA SER A 188 -15.51 -5.30 4.53
C SER A 188 -15.58 -6.14 5.82
N ILE A 189 -16.31 -7.27 5.79
CA ILE A 189 -16.41 -8.18 6.93
C ILE A 189 -15.04 -8.81 7.24
N GLU A 190 -14.27 -9.19 6.23
CA GLU A 190 -12.90 -9.68 6.46
C GLU A 190 -12.04 -8.64 7.17
N ARG A 191 -12.06 -7.41 6.67
CA ARG A 191 -11.32 -6.30 7.27
C ARG A 191 -11.74 -6.03 8.71
N LEU A 192 -13.01 -6.20 9.06
CA LEU A 192 -13.49 -6.09 10.44
C LEU A 192 -12.98 -7.22 11.33
N ILE A 193 -13.05 -8.47 10.86
CA ILE A 193 -12.62 -9.64 11.65
C ILE A 193 -11.12 -9.60 11.96
N HIS A 194 -10.32 -9.07 11.04
CA HIS A 194 -8.86 -9.02 11.16
C HIS A 194 -8.32 -7.66 11.61
N ASP A 195 -9.19 -6.68 11.88
CA ASP A 195 -8.84 -5.29 12.22
C ASP A 195 -7.92 -4.61 11.18
N GLU A 196 -8.17 -4.90 9.89
CA GLU A 196 -7.45 -4.35 8.75
C GLU A 196 -8.22 -3.16 8.16
N GLY A 197 -8.28 -2.05 8.91
CA GLY A 197 -9.05 -0.88 8.50
C GLY A 197 -10.54 -1.03 8.82
N SER A 198 -10.85 -1.39 10.07
CA SER A 198 -12.21 -1.56 10.60
C SER A 198 -13.11 -0.35 10.33
N LEU A 199 -12.60 0.88 10.49
CA LEU A 199 -13.35 2.10 10.16
C LEU A 199 -13.72 2.18 8.68
N GLN A 200 -12.79 1.84 7.78
CA GLN A 200 -13.05 1.83 6.33
C GLN A 200 -14.19 0.85 6.03
N ALA A 201 -14.11 -0.36 6.58
CA ALA A 201 -15.13 -1.40 6.41
C ALA A 201 -16.51 -0.99 6.96
N ILE A 202 -16.56 -0.37 8.14
CA ILE A 202 -17.82 0.12 8.74
C ILE A 202 -18.46 1.17 7.83
N ILE A 203 -17.69 2.13 7.32
CA ILE A 203 -18.21 3.17 6.43
C ILE A 203 -18.66 2.56 5.10
N SER A 204 -17.94 1.60 4.52
CA SER A 204 -18.35 0.90 3.30
C SER A 204 -19.68 0.15 3.47
N LEU A 205 -19.85 -0.57 4.58
CA LEU A 205 -21.12 -1.26 4.90
C LEU A 205 -22.25 -0.26 5.16
N SER A 206 -21.97 0.78 5.95
CA SER A 206 -22.96 1.81 6.31
C SER A 206 -23.41 2.60 5.09
N SER A 207 -22.50 2.90 4.17
CA SER A 207 -22.83 3.60 2.92
C SER A 207 -23.67 2.75 1.97
N ALA A 208 -23.42 1.45 1.89
CA ALA A 208 -24.28 0.53 1.13
C ALA A 208 -25.70 0.51 1.69
N MET A 209 -25.84 0.42 3.03
CA MET A 209 -27.14 0.47 3.72
C MET A 209 -27.85 1.82 3.55
N GLY A 210 -27.14 2.92 3.82
CA GLY A 210 -27.69 4.27 3.66
C GLY A 210 -28.12 4.54 2.23
N SER A 211 -27.32 4.11 1.25
CA SER A 211 -27.66 4.23 -0.17
C SER A 211 -28.86 3.37 -0.55
N ALA A 212 -29.02 2.18 0.04
CA ALA A 212 -30.22 1.35 -0.14
C ALA A 212 -31.47 2.04 0.42
N LEU A 213 -31.38 2.67 1.59
CA LEU A 213 -32.52 3.39 2.17
C LEU A 213 -32.92 4.59 1.30
N VAL A 214 -31.94 5.38 0.85
CA VAL A 214 -32.19 6.54 -0.02
C VAL A 214 -32.70 6.11 -1.39
N SER A 215 -32.08 5.13 -2.03
CA SER A 215 -32.50 4.64 -3.34
C SER A 215 -33.87 3.98 -3.30
N GLY A 216 -34.16 3.20 -2.26
CA GLY A 216 -35.46 2.59 -2.05
C GLY A 216 -36.54 3.64 -1.85
N PHE A 217 -36.30 4.63 -0.99
CA PHE A 217 -37.22 5.75 -0.79
C PHE A 217 -37.49 6.53 -2.09
N LEU A 218 -36.44 6.89 -2.82
CA LEU A 218 -36.56 7.57 -4.11
C LEU A 218 -37.29 6.72 -5.16
N ALA A 219 -37.02 5.41 -5.22
CA ALA A 219 -37.71 4.50 -6.12
C ALA A 219 -39.20 4.39 -5.76
N THR A 220 -39.54 4.34 -4.47
CA THR A 220 -40.93 4.33 -4.02
C THR A 220 -41.67 5.62 -4.37
N ILE A 221 -41.05 6.79 -4.23
CA ILE A 221 -41.72 8.07 -4.54
C ILE A 221 -41.78 8.34 -6.04
N PHE A 222 -40.66 8.18 -6.75
CA PHE A 222 -40.51 8.66 -8.12
C PHE A 222 -40.71 7.56 -9.18
N ALA A 223 -40.42 6.30 -8.87
CA ALA A 223 -40.51 5.22 -9.87
C ALA A 223 -41.84 4.45 -9.78
N SER A 224 -42.46 4.36 -8.60
CA SER A 224 -43.68 3.54 -8.41
C SER A 224 -44.85 3.96 -9.32
N THR A 225 -45.11 5.26 -9.43
CA THR A 225 -46.23 5.81 -10.21
C THR A 225 -45.99 5.65 -11.72
N PRO A 226 -44.83 6.04 -12.28
CA PRO A 226 -44.52 5.75 -13.68
C PRO A 226 -44.56 4.25 -14.00
N LEU A 227 -43.99 3.39 -13.15
CA LEU A 227 -43.99 1.94 -13.36
C LEU A 227 -45.41 1.36 -13.35
N ALA A 228 -46.27 1.82 -12.44
CA ALA A 228 -47.67 1.42 -12.40
C ALA A 228 -48.40 1.83 -13.69
N MET A 229 -48.19 3.08 -14.15
CA MET A 229 -48.78 3.57 -15.40
C MET A 229 -48.29 2.78 -16.62
N PHE A 230 -47.00 2.47 -16.72
CA PHE A 230 -46.46 1.64 -17.79
C PHE A 230 -47.02 0.21 -17.76
N ALA A 231 -47.15 -0.40 -16.57
CA ALA A 231 -47.70 -1.74 -16.43
C ALA A 231 -49.19 -1.78 -16.82
N LEU A 232 -49.97 -0.79 -16.40
CA LEU A 232 -51.38 -0.66 -16.79
C LEU A 232 -51.52 -0.43 -18.31
N ALA A 233 -50.69 0.44 -18.89
CA ALA A 233 -50.67 0.69 -20.33
C ALA A 233 -50.27 -0.54 -21.16
N ALA A 234 -49.43 -1.42 -20.60
CA ALA A 234 -49.08 -2.71 -21.19
C ALA A 234 -50.17 -3.79 -21.03
N GLY A 235 -51.29 -3.49 -20.34
CA GLY A 235 -52.41 -4.41 -20.14
C GLY A 235 -52.33 -5.30 -18.90
N ILE A 236 -51.42 -5.02 -17.97
CA ILE A 236 -51.30 -5.77 -16.72
C ILE A 236 -52.38 -5.27 -15.77
N THR A 237 -53.37 -6.12 -15.47
CA THR A 237 -54.50 -5.78 -14.59
C THR A 237 -54.09 -5.55 -13.13
N ASN A 238 -52.98 -6.15 -12.69
CA ASN A 238 -52.43 -5.96 -11.36
C ASN A 238 -50.94 -5.53 -11.43
N PRO A 239 -50.64 -4.21 -11.39
CA PRO A 239 -49.29 -3.70 -11.56
C PRO A 239 -48.42 -3.85 -10.30
N ILE A 240 -48.97 -4.28 -9.16
CA ILE A 240 -48.29 -4.31 -7.85
C ILE A 240 -46.98 -5.11 -7.92
N GLY A 241 -46.99 -6.26 -8.59
CA GLY A 241 -45.81 -7.10 -8.74
C GLY A 241 -44.68 -6.40 -9.51
N PHE A 242 -45.02 -5.71 -10.60
CA PHE A 242 -44.05 -4.96 -11.42
C PHE A 242 -43.47 -3.76 -10.67
N VAL A 243 -44.32 -3.02 -9.96
CA VAL A 243 -43.89 -1.89 -9.14
C VAL A 243 -42.95 -2.34 -8.04
N THR A 244 -43.32 -3.41 -7.32
CA THR A 244 -42.50 -3.94 -6.22
C THR A 244 -41.15 -4.44 -6.72
N LEU A 245 -41.13 -5.21 -7.81
CA LEU A 245 -39.90 -5.69 -8.43
C LEU A 245 -39.02 -4.52 -8.88
N GLY A 246 -39.61 -3.51 -9.54
CA GLY A 246 -38.88 -2.33 -10.00
C GLY A 246 -38.25 -1.55 -8.84
N VAL A 247 -38.99 -1.36 -7.74
CA VAL A 247 -38.45 -0.71 -6.52
C VAL A 247 -37.29 -1.52 -5.94
N ILE A 248 -37.41 -2.84 -5.85
CA ILE A 248 -36.33 -3.70 -5.35
C ILE A 248 -35.09 -3.58 -6.24
N CYS A 249 -35.24 -3.70 -7.56
CA CYS A 249 -34.13 -3.58 -8.50
C CYS A 249 -33.43 -2.22 -8.39
N LEU A 250 -34.19 -1.12 -8.38
CA LEU A 250 -33.64 0.23 -8.24
C LEU A 250 -32.96 0.44 -6.88
N THR A 251 -33.49 -0.18 -5.81
CA THR A 251 -32.88 -0.14 -4.48
C THR A 251 -31.49 -0.76 -4.49
N VAL A 252 -31.38 -1.98 -5.02
CA VAL A 252 -30.12 -2.74 -5.12
C VAL A 252 -29.11 -2.01 -6.00
N ILE A 253 -29.55 -1.50 -7.15
CA ILE A 253 -28.69 -0.74 -8.06
C ILE A 253 -28.19 0.53 -7.38
N GLY A 254 -29.07 1.31 -6.75
CA GLY A 254 -28.68 2.52 -6.04
C GLY A 254 -27.76 2.26 -4.85
N SER A 255 -27.95 1.15 -4.14
CA SER A 255 -27.05 0.70 -3.08
C SER A 255 -25.65 0.40 -3.61
N ALA A 256 -25.55 -0.33 -4.73
CA ALA A 256 -24.27 -0.63 -5.36
C ALA A 256 -23.55 0.62 -5.85
N VAL A 257 -24.26 1.56 -6.49
CA VAL A 257 -23.68 2.83 -6.96
C VAL A 257 -23.19 3.68 -5.78
N GLY A 258 -23.98 3.81 -4.72
CA GLY A 258 -23.59 4.59 -3.56
C GLY A 258 -22.42 3.98 -2.78
N CYS A 259 -22.38 2.65 -2.66
CA CYS A 259 -21.24 1.92 -2.11
C CYS A 259 -19.98 2.14 -2.99
N PHE A 260 -20.11 2.05 -4.31
CA PHE A 260 -19.00 2.27 -5.24
C PHE A 260 -18.41 3.67 -5.10
N ILE A 261 -19.24 4.72 -5.13
CA ILE A 261 -18.78 6.11 -4.98
C ILE A 261 -18.07 6.30 -3.64
N THR A 262 -18.65 5.78 -2.55
CA THR A 262 -18.07 5.90 -1.21
C THR A 262 -16.70 5.22 -1.15
N ASN A 263 -16.57 4.00 -1.69
CA ASN A 263 -15.31 3.27 -1.73
C ASN A 263 -14.23 4.03 -2.52
N GLN A 264 -14.59 4.67 -3.64
CA GLN A 264 -13.65 5.50 -4.41
C GLN A 264 -13.14 6.70 -3.59
N ILE A 265 -14.04 7.40 -2.90
CA ILE A 265 -13.69 8.54 -2.04
C ILE A 265 -12.78 8.08 -0.88
N GLN A 266 -13.15 6.99 -0.21
CA GLN A 266 -12.36 6.43 0.89
C GLN A 266 -10.96 6.03 0.42
N ASN A 267 -10.85 5.29 -0.69
CA ASN A 267 -9.56 4.86 -1.21
C ASN A 267 -8.67 6.05 -1.57
N TYR A 268 -9.25 7.12 -2.12
CA TYR A 268 -8.52 8.35 -2.38
C TYR A 268 -8.01 9.00 -1.08
N ILE A 269 -8.87 9.17 -0.08
CA ILE A 269 -8.51 9.78 1.21
C ILE A 269 -7.43 8.95 1.92
N ILE A 270 -7.59 7.63 1.96
CA ILE A 270 -6.65 6.72 2.61
C ILE A 270 -5.30 6.77 1.92
N LYS A 271 -5.27 6.76 0.58
CA LYS A 271 -4.04 6.86 -0.19
C LYS A 271 -3.29 8.17 0.07
N GLN A 272 -4.00 9.30 0.07
CA GLN A 272 -3.40 10.61 0.33
C GLN A 272 -2.95 10.78 1.79
N GLY A 273 -3.70 10.22 2.74
CA GLY A 273 -3.35 10.25 4.15
C GLY A 273 -2.17 9.36 4.52
N ASN A 274 -1.89 8.30 3.74
CA ASN A 274 -0.92 7.26 4.06
C ASN A 274 0.17 7.08 2.99
N LEU A 275 0.66 8.17 2.39
CA LEU A 275 1.72 8.12 1.38
C LEU A 275 3.02 7.46 1.87
N ASN A 276 3.26 7.49 3.18
CA ASN A 276 4.46 6.95 3.81
C ASN A 276 4.32 5.49 4.26
N ALA A 277 3.14 4.88 4.08
CA ALA A 277 2.90 3.49 4.45
C ALA A 277 3.58 2.50 3.49
N LEU A 278 3.73 1.27 3.96
CA LEU A 278 4.35 0.18 3.21
C LEU A 278 3.64 -0.07 1.87
N ASP A 279 2.31 -0.02 1.88
CA ASP A 279 1.46 0.10 0.69
C ASP A 279 0.44 1.26 0.88
N PRO A 280 0.53 2.34 0.10
CA PRO A 280 -0.43 3.44 0.18
C PRO A 280 -1.87 3.06 -0.18
N LEU A 281 -2.10 1.98 -0.93
CA LEU A 281 -3.45 1.54 -1.32
C LEU A 281 -4.14 0.70 -0.25
N ASP A 282 -3.38 -0.04 0.56
CA ASP A 282 -3.89 -0.84 1.68
C ASP A 282 -2.98 -0.74 2.93
N PRO A 283 -2.87 0.45 3.53
CA PRO A 283 -1.89 0.72 4.59
C PRO A 283 -2.16 -0.07 5.86
N HIS A 284 -3.43 -0.38 6.15
CA HIS A 284 -3.83 -1.09 7.36
C HIS A 284 -3.67 -2.61 7.26
N ARG A 285 -3.56 -3.17 6.06
CA ARG A 285 -3.35 -4.61 5.86
C ARG A 285 -1.87 -4.97 5.91
N TYR A 286 -1.03 -4.16 5.26
CA TYR A 286 0.40 -4.42 5.08
C TYR A 286 1.32 -3.58 5.96
N GLY A 287 0.81 -2.54 6.61
CA GLY A 287 1.54 -1.77 7.60
C GLY A 287 1.61 -2.48 8.96
N LEU A 288 2.53 -2.02 9.80
CA LEU A 288 2.52 -2.27 11.23
C LEU A 288 2.09 -0.99 11.94
N THR A 289 1.22 -1.10 12.93
CA THR A 289 0.95 0.02 13.84
C THR A 289 2.09 0.19 14.83
N GLU A 290 2.20 1.36 15.46
CA GLU A 290 3.23 1.61 16.48
C GLU A 290 3.13 0.61 17.64
N ASP A 291 1.90 0.28 18.06
CA ASP A 291 1.65 -0.73 19.09
C ASP A 291 2.11 -2.13 18.66
N GLU A 292 1.87 -2.50 17.39
CA GLU A 292 2.35 -3.77 16.82
C GLU A 292 3.88 -3.82 16.77
N GLU A 293 4.55 -2.72 16.40
CA GLU A 293 6.01 -2.64 16.40
C GLU A 293 6.60 -2.81 17.80
N ILE A 294 6.04 -2.12 18.80
CA ILE A 294 6.46 -2.22 20.20
C ILE A 294 6.24 -3.65 20.70
N HIS A 295 5.09 -4.25 20.41
CA HIS A 295 4.78 -5.62 20.79
C HIS A 295 5.74 -6.62 20.13
N LEU A 296 6.04 -6.47 18.84
CA LEU A 296 7.01 -7.31 18.12
C LEU A 296 8.42 -7.18 18.70
N ALA A 297 8.86 -5.96 18.96
CA ALA A 297 10.16 -5.69 19.59
C ALA A 297 10.25 -6.33 20.99
N SER A 298 9.18 -6.25 21.79
CA SER A 298 9.12 -6.88 23.12
C SER A 298 9.22 -8.41 23.08
N ARG A 299 8.81 -9.02 21.96
CA ARG A 299 8.94 -10.46 21.70
C ARG A 299 10.27 -10.85 21.05
N GLY A 300 11.20 -9.90 20.85
CA GLY A 300 12.50 -10.17 20.25
C GLY A 300 12.50 -10.26 18.73
N PHE A 301 11.46 -9.76 18.06
CA PHE A 301 11.45 -9.56 16.61
C PHE A 301 12.03 -8.19 16.25
N ASP A 302 12.70 -8.09 15.11
CA ASP A 302 13.11 -6.82 14.51
C ASP A 302 11.98 -6.30 13.59
N PRO A 303 11.30 -5.19 13.93
CA PRO A 303 10.20 -4.67 13.13
C PRO A 303 10.60 -4.35 11.67
N VAL A 304 11.84 -3.92 11.42
CA VAL A 304 12.32 -3.61 10.07
C VAL A 304 12.36 -4.89 9.23
N LYS A 305 12.82 -6.01 9.80
CA LYS A 305 12.85 -7.31 9.12
C LYS A 305 11.46 -7.87 8.87
N VAL A 306 10.56 -7.69 9.83
CA VAL A 306 9.14 -8.07 9.67
C VAL A 306 8.52 -7.28 8.53
N LYS A 307 8.75 -5.97 8.42
CA LYS A 307 8.30 -5.17 7.28
C LYS A 307 8.88 -5.68 5.95
N CYS A 308 10.17 -5.99 5.88
CA CYS A 308 10.76 -6.60 4.68
C CYS A 308 10.10 -7.92 4.28
N ALA A 309 9.79 -8.78 5.27
CA ALA A 309 9.06 -10.02 5.02
C ALA A 309 7.63 -9.78 4.50
N ILE A 310 6.93 -8.79 5.05
CA ILE A 310 5.60 -8.39 4.56
C ILE A 310 5.68 -7.87 3.12
N VAL A 311 6.69 -7.07 2.78
CA VAL A 311 6.93 -6.61 1.39
C VAL A 311 7.14 -7.80 0.45
N ALA A 312 7.96 -8.78 0.85
CA ALA A 312 8.22 -9.98 0.04
C ALA A 312 6.97 -10.85 -0.16
N LEU A 313 6.15 -11.00 0.88
CA LEU A 313 4.85 -11.68 0.78
C LEU A 313 3.88 -10.90 -0.13
N HIS A 314 3.87 -9.57 -0.03
CA HIS A 314 3.06 -8.72 -0.88
C HIS A 314 3.46 -8.83 -2.36
N GLU A 315 4.76 -8.90 -2.66
CA GLU A 315 5.26 -9.13 -4.01
C GLU A 315 4.73 -10.45 -4.61
N GLN A 316 4.58 -11.51 -3.79
CA GLN A 316 4.01 -12.79 -4.22
C GLN A 316 2.50 -12.77 -4.42
N ILE A 317 1.79 -11.97 -3.62
CA ILE A 317 0.33 -11.76 -3.78
C ILE A 317 0.04 -11.01 -5.10
N GLY A 318 0.95 -10.10 -5.49
CA GLY A 318 0.87 -9.28 -6.69
C GLY A 318 0.10 -7.97 -6.48
N LYS A 319 -0.19 -7.26 -7.58
CA LYS A 319 -0.73 -5.89 -7.55
C LYS A 319 -2.08 -5.72 -6.87
N ASP A 320 -2.90 -6.77 -6.81
CA ASP A 320 -4.23 -6.72 -6.20
C ASP A 320 -4.52 -8.02 -5.42
N VAL A 321 -5.00 -7.84 -4.19
CA VAL A 321 -5.65 -8.92 -3.43
C VAL A 321 -6.99 -9.20 -4.06
N SER A 322 -7.15 -10.42 -4.60
CA SER A 322 -8.45 -10.86 -5.07
C SER A 322 -9.48 -10.74 -3.93
N PRO A 323 -10.70 -10.25 -4.19
CA PRO A 323 -11.76 -10.16 -3.19
C PRO A 323 -11.99 -11.48 -2.47
N ARG A 324 -12.43 -11.42 -1.22
CA ARG A 324 -12.71 -12.59 -0.39
C ARG A 324 -13.63 -13.58 -1.06
N LEU A 325 -14.71 -13.13 -1.72
CA LEU A 325 -15.60 -14.04 -2.44
C LEU A 325 -14.84 -14.78 -3.56
N HIS A 326 -14.02 -14.08 -4.33
CA HIS A 326 -13.21 -14.73 -5.36
C HIS A 326 -12.21 -15.72 -4.77
N ARG A 327 -11.57 -15.38 -3.63
CA ARG A 327 -10.68 -16.31 -2.92
C ARG A 327 -11.43 -17.55 -2.43
N ILE A 328 -12.61 -17.42 -1.82
CA ILE A 328 -13.37 -18.57 -1.32
C ILE A 328 -13.71 -19.57 -2.45
N PHE A 329 -14.03 -19.08 -3.65
CA PHE A 329 -14.44 -19.95 -4.77
C PHE A 329 -13.32 -20.36 -5.71
N SER A 330 -12.19 -19.66 -5.70
CA SER A 330 -11.12 -19.81 -6.71
C SER A 330 -9.74 -19.43 -6.15
N ASP A 331 -9.38 -19.93 -4.95
CA ASP A 331 -8.02 -19.78 -4.38
C ASP A 331 -7.00 -20.70 -5.08
N SER A 332 -6.88 -20.60 -6.40
CA SER A 332 -5.88 -21.36 -7.16
C SER A 332 -4.44 -20.96 -6.82
N ASP A 333 -4.27 -19.72 -6.36
CA ASP A 333 -2.95 -19.07 -6.23
C ASP A 333 -2.42 -19.07 -4.79
N GLY A 334 -3.20 -19.60 -3.82
CA GLY A 334 -2.82 -19.64 -2.40
C GLY A 334 -2.69 -18.26 -1.74
N LYS A 335 -3.31 -17.22 -2.31
CA LYS A 335 -3.20 -15.83 -1.82
C LYS A 335 -3.78 -15.66 -0.42
N GLN A 336 -4.80 -16.44 -0.06
CA GLN A 336 -5.34 -16.44 1.30
C GLN A 336 -4.30 -16.87 2.33
N ALA A 337 -3.54 -17.94 2.03
CA ALA A 337 -2.50 -18.45 2.92
C ALA A 337 -1.36 -17.43 3.11
N LEU A 338 -1.01 -16.68 2.05
CA LEU A 338 -0.03 -15.60 2.14
C LEU A 338 -0.54 -14.46 3.04
N LEU A 339 -1.80 -14.04 2.91
CA LEU A 339 -2.40 -13.03 3.79
C LEU A 339 -2.49 -13.49 5.24
N ASP A 340 -2.84 -14.75 5.47
CA ASP A 340 -2.85 -15.32 6.82
C ASP A 340 -1.43 -15.39 7.42
N THR A 341 -0.41 -15.56 6.58
CA THR A 341 1.00 -15.45 7.01
C THR A 341 1.34 -14.02 7.40
N ILE A 342 0.91 -13.02 6.63
CA ILE A 342 1.08 -11.59 6.98
C ILE A 342 0.40 -11.27 8.32
N ARG A 343 -0.83 -11.74 8.54
CA ARG A 343 -1.57 -11.55 9.80
C ARG A 343 -0.83 -12.17 10.99
N LYS A 344 -0.32 -13.39 10.84
CA LYS A 344 0.48 -14.05 11.89
C LYS A 344 1.79 -13.32 12.16
N LEU A 345 2.43 -12.76 11.14
CA LEU A 345 3.64 -11.96 11.28
C LEU A 345 3.38 -10.69 12.08
N ARG A 346 2.31 -9.95 11.76
CA ARG A 346 1.93 -8.74 12.48
C ARG A 346 1.66 -8.99 13.96
N ARG A 347 1.04 -10.12 14.29
CA ARG A 347 0.74 -10.53 15.67
C ARG A 347 1.94 -11.13 16.42
N GLY A 348 3.06 -11.39 15.72
CA GLY A 348 4.21 -12.08 16.30
C GLY A 348 3.90 -13.51 16.72
N GLU A 349 3.02 -14.19 15.98
CA GLU A 349 2.63 -15.59 16.18
C GLU A 349 3.48 -16.57 15.35
N THR A 350 4.29 -16.06 14.43
CA THR A 350 5.22 -16.87 13.63
C THR A 350 6.49 -17.22 14.39
N GLY A 351 7.15 -18.29 13.98
CA GLY A 351 8.54 -18.52 14.39
C GLY A 351 9.47 -17.40 13.91
N TYR A 352 10.68 -17.33 14.47
CA TYR A 352 11.70 -16.37 14.06
C TYR A 352 12.21 -16.61 12.63
N ILE A 353 12.05 -17.82 12.12
CA ILE A 353 12.45 -18.19 10.76
C ILE A 353 11.18 -18.44 9.95
N ILE A 354 11.05 -17.75 8.83
CA ILE A 354 9.95 -17.94 7.88
C ILE A 354 10.50 -18.19 6.48
N GLU A 355 9.75 -18.96 5.70
CA GLU A 355 10.09 -19.26 4.31
C GLU A 355 9.02 -18.66 3.40
N ILE A 356 9.45 -17.88 2.43
CA ILE A 356 8.60 -17.13 1.50
C ILE A 356 8.98 -17.54 0.08
N GLY A 357 8.01 -18.02 -0.71
CA GLY A 357 8.21 -18.44 -2.11
C GLY A 357 8.50 -19.93 -2.30
N THR A 358 8.56 -20.34 -3.57
CA THR A 358 8.75 -21.72 -3.99
C THR A 358 9.88 -21.84 -5.01
N GLY A 359 10.54 -23.00 -5.05
CA GLY A 359 11.59 -23.28 -6.03
C GLY A 359 12.85 -22.41 -5.87
N THR A 360 13.35 -21.87 -6.98
CA THR A 360 14.59 -21.06 -7.05
C THR A 360 14.46 -19.69 -6.40
N ASP A 361 13.23 -19.20 -6.22
CA ASP A 361 12.93 -17.89 -5.63
C ASP A 361 12.58 -17.96 -4.13
N LYS A 362 12.78 -19.13 -3.51
CA LYS A 362 12.56 -19.32 -2.08
C LYS A 362 13.48 -18.42 -1.26
N GLN A 363 12.91 -17.62 -0.37
CA GLN A 363 13.60 -16.74 0.56
C GLN A 363 13.37 -17.23 2.00
N THR A 364 14.40 -17.22 2.84
CA THR A 364 14.32 -17.63 4.24
C THR A 364 14.69 -16.45 5.14
N PHE A 365 13.70 -15.84 5.79
CA PHE A 365 13.94 -14.67 6.65
C PHE A 365 14.20 -15.11 8.09
N ASP A 366 15.27 -14.57 8.68
CA ASP A 366 15.49 -14.58 10.13
C ASP A 366 15.08 -13.22 10.70
N LEU A 367 13.98 -13.22 11.45
CA LEU A 367 13.33 -12.02 11.98
C LEU A 367 13.94 -11.52 13.29
N ARG A 368 14.96 -12.18 13.83
CA ARG A 368 15.67 -11.71 15.02
C ARG A 368 16.53 -10.49 14.69
N PRO A 369 16.73 -9.56 15.64
CA PRO A 369 17.68 -8.46 15.47
C PRO A 369 19.07 -8.97 15.09
N PHE A 370 19.77 -8.22 14.25
CA PHE A 370 21.18 -8.52 13.99
C PHE A 370 22.01 -8.28 15.25
N VAL A 371 22.97 -9.17 15.51
CA VAL A 371 24.00 -8.91 16.50
C VAL A 371 24.97 -7.91 15.89
N VAL A 372 24.84 -6.63 16.28
CA VAL A 372 25.78 -5.59 15.87
C VAL A 372 27.06 -5.80 16.66
N PRO A 373 28.22 -6.03 16.01
CA PRO A 373 29.49 -6.04 16.71
C PRO A 373 29.65 -4.67 17.36
N GLN A 374 29.78 -4.62 18.69
CA GLN A 374 30.15 -3.37 19.34
C GLN A 374 31.48 -2.93 18.73
N GLN A 375 31.46 -1.84 17.96
CA GLN A 375 32.69 -1.20 17.54
C GLN A 375 33.38 -0.74 18.82
N GLN A 376 34.35 -1.53 19.29
CA GLN A 376 35.35 -1.05 20.22
C GLN A 376 35.90 0.21 19.58
N HIS A 377 35.57 1.37 20.15
CA HIS A 377 36.29 2.59 19.86
C HIS A 377 37.74 2.26 20.21
N SER A 378 38.54 1.99 19.19
CA SER A 378 39.98 1.94 19.30
C SER A 378 40.41 3.37 19.60
N SER A 379 40.39 3.70 20.89
CA SER A 379 40.97 4.92 21.43
C SER A 379 42.42 5.01 20.92
N GLY A 380 42.62 5.92 19.98
CA GLY A 380 43.88 6.49 19.51
C GLY A 380 45.15 5.63 19.62
N LEU A 381 45.48 4.94 18.53
CA LEU A 381 46.87 4.52 18.23
C LEU A 381 47.33 5.25 16.96
N TYR A 382 47.32 6.58 17.01
CA TYR A 382 48.15 7.39 16.13
C TYR A 382 49.03 8.30 16.99
N PRO A 383 50.36 8.35 16.73
CA PRO A 383 51.25 9.29 17.40
C PRO A 383 50.89 10.70 16.96
N ASP A 384 50.81 11.62 17.92
CA ASP A 384 50.71 13.07 17.68
C ASP A 384 51.78 13.52 16.67
N ILE A 385 51.36 13.74 15.41
CA ILE A 385 52.14 14.55 14.48
C ILE A 385 51.91 15.99 14.90
N ARG A 386 52.80 16.49 15.75
CA ARG A 386 52.89 17.90 16.13
C ARG A 386 53.00 18.76 14.86
N PRO A 387 52.16 19.80 14.68
CA PRO A 387 52.47 20.85 13.73
C PRO A 387 53.68 21.64 14.25
N ASN A 388 54.65 21.88 13.36
CA ASN A 388 55.86 22.63 13.63
C ASN A 388 55.58 23.95 14.36
N ALA A 389 56.32 24.16 15.44
CA ALA A 389 56.32 25.38 16.22
C ALA A 389 56.88 26.57 15.40
N ALA A 390 56.14 27.68 15.41
CA ALA A 390 56.74 29.01 15.35
C ALA A 390 57.18 29.41 16.77
N PRO A 391 58.31 30.11 16.96
CA PRO A 391 58.86 30.35 18.29
C PRO A 391 58.23 31.60 18.91
N THR A 392 57.65 31.47 20.11
CA THR A 392 57.45 32.63 20.98
C THR A 392 57.45 32.24 22.46
N HIS A 393 58.18 33.04 23.23
CA HIS A 393 58.52 32.91 24.65
C HIS A 393 57.33 32.96 25.62
N GLY A 394 57.49 32.27 26.77
CA GLY A 394 57.03 32.77 28.09
C GLY A 394 56.11 31.86 28.92
N HIS A 395 56.70 31.10 29.87
CA HIS A 395 56.36 30.87 31.30
C HIS A 395 54.89 30.72 31.84
N PRO A 396 54.64 30.13 33.04
CA PRO A 396 53.78 28.96 33.22
C PRO A 396 52.59 29.11 34.22
N THR A 397 51.85 28.00 34.42
CA THR A 397 50.83 27.68 35.47
C THR A 397 49.44 28.32 35.29
N THR A 398 48.29 27.67 35.46
CA THR A 398 47.69 26.75 36.50
C THR A 398 46.47 26.02 35.85
N GLU A 399 46.23 24.70 36.01
CA GLU A 399 45.61 23.94 37.13
C GLU A 399 44.14 23.52 36.85
N TYR A 400 43.88 22.18 36.85
CA TYR A 400 42.63 21.42 37.14
C TYR A 400 41.34 21.71 36.32
N GLN A 401 40.43 20.79 35.97
CA GLN A 401 40.01 19.51 36.55
C GLN A 401 39.14 18.74 35.50
N GLY A 402 39.31 17.43 35.37
CA GLY A 402 38.45 16.56 34.55
C GLY A 402 37.31 15.91 35.34
N TYR A 403 36.28 15.42 34.62
CA TYR A 403 35.63 14.08 34.72
C TYR A 403 34.37 13.99 33.80
N PRO A 404 33.78 12.80 33.52
CA PRO A 404 33.80 12.20 32.20
C PRO A 404 32.42 12.12 31.50
N GLU A 405 32.46 11.89 30.18
CA GLU A 405 31.30 11.50 29.36
C GLU A 405 30.77 10.12 29.78
N ILE A 406 29.49 10.10 30.14
CA ILE A 406 28.66 8.90 30.29
C ILE A 406 28.04 8.60 28.90
N PRO A 407 28.10 7.37 28.38
CA PRO A 407 27.39 7.01 27.14
C PRO A 407 25.86 7.05 27.37
N PRO A 408 25.04 7.46 26.38
CA PRO A 408 23.61 7.61 26.58
C PRO A 408 22.94 6.25 26.82
N THR A 409 22.45 6.08 28.05
CA THR A 409 21.42 5.13 28.43
C THR A 409 20.10 5.58 27.80
N TYR A 410 19.35 4.66 27.21
CA TYR A 410 17.96 4.90 26.80
C TYR A 410 17.13 5.17 28.05
N ASP A 411 16.77 6.44 28.29
CA ASP A 411 15.80 6.81 29.30
C ASP A 411 14.42 6.94 28.64
N SER A 412 13.59 5.94 28.88
CA SER A 412 12.18 5.90 28.49
C SER A 412 11.30 6.35 29.65
N THR A 413 11.54 7.52 30.26
CA THR A 413 10.60 8.12 31.22
C THR A 413 10.69 9.66 31.29
N ASN A 414 10.01 10.38 30.39
CA ASN A 414 9.42 11.69 30.71
C ASN A 414 8.46 12.20 29.62
N TYR A 415 7.17 11.88 29.75
CA TYR A 415 6.12 12.80 29.33
C TYR A 415 5.20 13.00 30.51
N GLY A 416 5.42 14.13 31.18
CA GLY A 416 4.51 14.66 32.19
C GLY A 416 3.14 14.91 31.58
N SER A 417 2.15 14.30 32.20
CA SER A 417 0.85 14.87 32.54
C SER A 417 0.58 16.28 32.02
N ASN A 418 -0.23 16.37 30.96
CA ASN A 418 -1.17 17.47 30.76
C ASN A 418 -2.45 16.87 30.18
N ILE A 419 -3.34 16.48 31.09
CA ILE A 419 -4.73 16.14 30.78
C ILE A 419 -5.49 17.47 30.74
N PRO A 420 -6.01 17.94 29.59
CA PRO A 420 -7.14 18.86 29.64
C PRO A 420 -8.39 18.03 30.00
N SER A 421 -8.87 18.24 31.21
CA SER A 421 -10.16 17.76 31.69
C SER A 421 -11.29 18.15 30.71
N ALA A 422 -12.13 17.17 30.37
CA ALA A 422 -13.32 17.37 29.55
C ALA A 422 -14.32 18.33 30.24
N PRO A 423 -15.08 19.14 29.48
CA PRO A 423 -16.16 19.93 30.04
C PRO A 423 -17.34 19.03 30.40
N THR A 424 -17.75 19.07 31.67
CA THR A 424 -19.05 18.55 32.13
C THR A 424 -20.16 19.44 31.60
N TYR A 425 -21.04 18.88 30.78
CA TYR A 425 -22.36 19.44 30.52
C TYR A 425 -23.43 18.58 31.19
N PHE A 426 -24.29 19.27 31.93
CA PHE A 426 -25.57 18.79 32.48
C PHE A 426 -26.54 18.40 31.37
#